data_AF-T1FG94-F1
#
_entry.id   AF-T1FG94-F1
#
_cell.length_a   1.000
_cell.length_b   1.000
_cell.length_c   1.000
_cell.angle_alpha   90.00
_cell.angle_beta   90.00
_cell.angle_gamma   90.00
#
_symmetry.space_group_name_H-M   'P 1'
#
loop_
_entity.id
_entity.type
_entity.pdbx_description
1 polymer ?
#
loop_
_entity_poly.entity_id
_entity_poly.type
_entity_poly.pdbx_seq_one_letter_code
_entity_poly.pdbx_strand_id
1 'polypeptide(L)'
;MWLFSNFKVKAKHLAQIVISGIQIVGRAFARAVQNEIRASQQAAKSRSGESSSSSSHSAAASSLAGMTLQEAKQILNLDCIKNKEKLLEHYNHLFKVNDKSAGGSFYLQSKVVRAKERIDEELNQLQEKVGEKEVKKKQSDE
;
A
#
# COMPACT_ATOMS: atom_id res chain seq x y z
N MET A 1 38.04 -31.85 38.48
CA MET A 1 37.56 -31.76 37.08
C MET A 1 36.06 -32.13 37.01
N TRP A 2 35.19 -31.40 37.71
CA TRP A 2 33.75 -31.68 37.80
C TRP A 2 32.93 -30.38 37.92
N LEU A 3 33.27 -29.35 37.14
CA LEU A 3 32.50 -28.09 37.10
C LEU A 3 32.04 -27.71 35.67
N PHE A 4 32.50 -28.44 34.65
CA PHE A 4 32.10 -28.19 33.25
C PHE A 4 30.86 -28.99 32.78
N SER A 5 30.40 -29.99 33.53
CA SER A 5 29.34 -30.91 33.07
C SER A 5 27.94 -30.29 33.10
N ASN A 6 27.63 -29.48 34.12
CA ASN A 6 26.30 -28.91 34.31
C ASN A 6 25.92 -27.84 33.27
N PHE A 7 26.90 -27.16 32.67
CA PHE A 7 26.65 -26.15 31.64
C PHE A 7 26.17 -26.78 30.33
N LYS A 8 26.73 -27.94 29.96
CA LYS A 8 26.40 -28.63 28.71
C LYS A 8 24.98 -29.22 28.72
N VAL A 9 24.46 -29.62 29.89
CA VAL A 9 23.08 -30.10 30.05
C VAL A 9 22.09 -28.93 30.03
N LYS A 10 22.38 -27.83 30.73
CA LYS A 10 21.53 -26.62 30.72
C LYS A 10 21.43 -25.98 29.34
N ALA A 11 22.54 -25.91 28.59
CA ALA A 11 22.56 -25.36 27.24
C ALA A 11 21.71 -26.18 26.25
N LYS A 12 21.67 -27.52 26.40
CA LYS A 12 20.83 -28.40 25.57
C LYS A 12 19.34 -28.13 25.77
N HIS A 13 18.91 -27.90 27.01
CA HIS A 13 17.50 -27.63 27.31
C HIS A 13 17.07 -26.23 26.86
N LEU A 14 17.94 -25.22 27.01
CA LEU A 14 17.70 -23.88 26.44
C LEU A 14 17.59 -23.93 24.92
N ALA A 15 18.48 -24.66 24.24
CA ALA A 15 18.41 -24.83 22.79
C ALA A 15 17.09 -25.50 22.35
N GLN A 16 16.63 -26.52 23.07
CA GLN A 16 15.35 -27.18 22.79
C GLN A 16 14.16 -26.23 22.93
N ILE A 17 14.13 -25.40 23.98
CA ILE A 17 13.05 -24.40 24.18
C ILE A 17 13.04 -23.37 23.05
N VAL A 18 14.21 -22.87 22.64
CA VAL A 18 14.33 -21.89 21.54
C VAL A 18 13.88 -22.50 20.20
N ILE A 19 14.32 -23.73 19.89
CA ILE A 19 13.94 -24.43 18.65
C ILE A 19 12.42 -24.67 18.60
N SER A 20 11.83 -25.12 19.70
CA SER A 20 10.38 -25.33 19.79
C SER A 20 9.60 -24.01 19.68
N GLY A 21 10.10 -22.91 20.27
CA GLY A 21 9.49 -21.59 20.15
C GLY A 21 9.46 -21.05 18.72
N ILE A 22 10.56 -21.22 17.96
CA ILE A 22 10.67 -20.78 16.56
C ILE A 22 9.67 -21.51 15.65
N GLN A 23 9.42 -22.81 15.87
CA GLN A 23 8.48 -23.58 15.04
C GLN A 23 7.02 -23.12 15.19
N ILE A 24 6.64 -22.65 16.37
CA ILE A 24 5.27 -22.20 16.67
C ILE A 24 5.03 -20.81 16.07
N VAL A 25 5.94 -19.87 16.32
CA VAL A 25 5.81 -18.49 15.83
C VAL A 25 6.02 -18.41 14.31
N GLY A 26 6.97 -19.18 13.77
CA GLY A 26 7.24 -19.22 12.33
C GLY A 26 6.07 -19.74 11.50
N ARG A 27 5.37 -20.78 11.97
CA ARG A 27 4.19 -21.33 11.27
C ARG A 27 2.98 -20.39 11.30
N ALA A 28 2.78 -19.64 12.39
CA ALA A 28 1.71 -18.64 12.47
C ALA A 28 1.98 -17.44 11.55
N PHE A 29 3.22 -16.94 11.55
CA PHE A 29 3.63 -15.86 10.67
C PHE A 29 3.60 -16.28 9.19
N ALA A 30 4.07 -17.48 8.85
CA ALA A 30 3.99 -18.00 7.48
C ALA A 30 2.53 -18.13 6.99
N ARG A 31 1.59 -18.51 7.85
CA ARG A 31 0.15 -18.57 7.50
C ARG A 31 -0.46 -17.19 7.31
N ALA A 32 -0.10 -16.21 8.14
CA ALA A 32 -0.54 -14.82 7.99
C ALA A 32 -0.04 -14.21 6.67
N VAL A 33 1.27 -14.34 6.40
CA VAL A 33 1.90 -13.85 5.16
C VAL A 33 1.35 -14.59 3.93
N GLN A 34 1.15 -15.90 4.02
CA GLN A 34 0.60 -16.68 2.91
C GLN A 34 -0.86 -16.30 2.59
N ASN A 35 -1.66 -15.94 3.60
CA ASN A 35 -3.04 -15.50 3.38
C ASN A 35 -3.11 -14.14 2.68
N GLU A 36 -2.25 -13.19 3.04
CA GLU A 36 -2.16 -11.89 2.35
C GLU A 36 -1.69 -12.05 0.89
N ILE A 37 -0.69 -12.90 0.66
CA ILE A 37 -0.17 -13.15 -0.69
C ILE A 37 -1.17 -13.93 -1.55
N ARG A 38 -1.89 -14.92 -1.01
CA ARG A 38 -2.90 -15.68 -1.76
C ARG A 38 -4.13 -14.84 -2.09
N ALA A 39 -4.61 -14.04 -1.14
CA ALA A 39 -5.70 -13.09 -1.39
C ALA A 39 -5.30 -12.07 -2.48
N SER A 40 -4.06 -11.60 -2.46
CA SER A 40 -3.50 -10.72 -3.50
C SER A 40 -3.36 -11.43 -4.86
N GLN A 41 -2.90 -12.69 -4.89
CA GLN A 41 -2.77 -13.46 -6.13
C GLN A 41 -4.11 -13.89 -6.74
N GLN A 42 -5.14 -14.16 -5.94
CA GLN A 42 -6.49 -14.45 -6.45
C GLN A 42 -7.15 -13.20 -7.02
N ALA A 43 -6.96 -12.02 -6.41
CA ALA A 43 -7.39 -10.75 -6.98
C ALA A 43 -6.60 -10.36 -8.26
N ALA A 44 -5.32 -10.74 -8.35
CA ALA A 44 -4.52 -10.54 -9.57
C ALA A 44 -4.93 -11.50 -10.70
N LYS A 45 -5.20 -12.78 -10.40
CA LYS A 45 -5.66 -13.76 -11.40
C LYS A 45 -7.05 -13.45 -11.97
N SER A 46 -7.96 -12.89 -11.17
CA SER A 46 -9.24 -12.39 -11.66
C SER A 46 -9.13 -11.09 -12.47
N ARG A 47 -7.99 -10.39 -12.42
CA ARG A 47 -7.67 -9.22 -13.27
C ARG A 47 -6.86 -9.57 -14.52
N SER A 48 -6.21 -10.73 -14.57
CA SER A 48 -5.48 -11.19 -15.76
C SER A 48 -6.35 -11.89 -16.81
N GLY A 49 -7.58 -12.30 -16.46
CA GLY A 49 -8.48 -12.98 -17.38
C GLY A 49 -9.35 -12.05 -18.22
N GLU A 50 -9.78 -10.91 -17.66
CA GLU A 50 -10.76 -10.05 -18.31
C GLU A 50 -10.36 -8.58 -18.11
N SER A 51 -9.94 -7.93 -19.20
CA SER A 51 -9.72 -6.49 -19.33
C SER A 51 -8.30 -5.93 -19.08
N SER A 52 -7.74 -5.44 -20.19
CA SER A 52 -7.04 -4.16 -20.32
C SER A 52 -5.51 -4.15 -20.39
N SER A 53 -5.06 -4.17 -21.64
CA SER A 53 -3.87 -3.51 -22.22
C SER A 53 -3.69 -2.02 -21.86
N SER A 54 -4.28 -1.51 -20.77
CA SER A 54 -4.21 -0.12 -20.31
C SER A 54 -3.60 0.03 -18.91
N SER A 55 -3.46 -1.07 -18.16
CA SER A 55 -2.95 -1.07 -16.79
C SER A 55 -1.41 -1.10 -16.69
N SER A 56 -0.72 -1.67 -17.68
CA SER A 56 0.74 -1.74 -17.74
C SER A 56 1.39 -0.37 -17.97
N HIS A 57 0.75 0.50 -18.76
CA HIS A 57 1.21 1.88 -18.95
C HIS A 57 0.98 2.74 -17.70
N SER A 58 -0.10 2.51 -16.94
CA SER A 58 -0.40 3.26 -15.71
C SER A 58 0.51 2.88 -14.53
N ALA A 59 0.93 1.62 -14.43
CA ALA A 59 1.89 1.17 -13.42
C ALA A 59 3.31 1.67 -13.73
N ALA A 60 3.74 1.63 -15.00
CA ALA A 60 5.02 2.17 -15.44
C ALA A 60 5.09 3.71 -15.33
N ALA A 61 4.00 4.42 -15.66
CA ALA A 61 3.90 5.86 -15.44
C ALA A 61 3.84 6.21 -13.94
N SER A 62 3.19 5.39 -13.10
CA SER A 62 3.19 5.58 -11.63
C SER A 62 4.58 5.34 -11.01
N SER A 63 5.40 4.45 -11.58
CA SER A 63 6.81 4.34 -11.20
C SER A 63 7.67 5.50 -11.73
N LEU A 64 7.29 6.11 -12.86
CA LEU A 64 7.98 7.27 -13.43
C LEU A 64 7.65 8.57 -12.67
N ALA A 65 6.45 8.68 -12.09
CA ALA A 65 5.98 9.80 -11.27
C ALA A 65 6.38 9.71 -9.77
N GLY A 66 7.10 8.66 -9.38
CA GLY A 66 7.70 8.55 -8.04
C GLY A 66 6.75 8.25 -6.87
N MET A 67 5.45 8.02 -7.11
CA MET A 67 4.48 7.62 -6.09
C MET A 67 3.31 6.81 -6.66
N THR A 68 2.98 5.68 -6.02
CA THR A 68 1.82 4.85 -6.42
C THR A 68 0.51 5.40 -5.87
N LEU A 69 -0.62 5.12 -6.54
CA LEU A 69 -1.95 5.51 -6.03
C LEU A 69 -2.23 4.91 -4.64
N GLN A 70 -1.77 3.68 -4.40
CA GLN A 70 -1.92 3.02 -3.10
C GLN A 70 -1.12 3.74 -2.01
N GLU A 71 0.12 4.11 -2.29
CA GLU A 71 0.97 4.90 -1.38
C GLU A 71 0.32 6.26 -1.08
N ALA A 72 -0.20 6.95 -2.10
CA ALA A 72 -0.88 8.23 -1.91
C ALA A 72 -2.12 8.11 -1.00
N LYS A 73 -2.93 7.06 -1.18
CA LYS A 73 -4.07 6.77 -0.29
C LYS A 73 -3.63 6.49 1.14
N GLN A 74 -2.51 5.80 1.35
CA GLN A 74 -1.99 5.52 2.69
C GLN A 74 -1.45 6.78 3.36
N ILE A 75 -0.69 7.62 2.64
CA ILE A 75 -0.17 8.89 3.14
C ILE A 75 -1.31 9.81 3.60
N LEU A 76 -2.40 9.89 2.82
CA LEU A 76 -3.56 10.72 3.13
C LEU A 76 -4.64 10.00 3.95
N ASN A 77 -4.38 8.77 4.39
CA ASN A 77 -5.31 7.95 5.18
C ASN A 77 -6.73 7.88 4.58
N LEU A 78 -6.83 7.46 3.32
CA LEU A 78 -8.07 7.38 2.56
C LEU A 78 -8.42 5.95 2.13
N ASP A 79 -9.65 5.56 2.43
CA ASP A 79 -10.23 4.30 1.96
C ASP A 79 -10.64 4.40 0.48
N CYS A 80 -11.17 5.56 0.08
CA CYS A 80 -11.69 5.83 -1.27
C CYS A 80 -11.33 7.26 -1.73
N ILE A 81 -10.79 7.39 -2.95
CA ILE A 81 -10.38 8.68 -3.53
C ILE A 81 -11.55 9.57 -3.96
N LYS A 82 -12.77 9.03 -4.05
CA LYS A 82 -13.96 9.80 -4.47
C LYS A 82 -14.49 10.72 -3.38
N ASN A 83 -14.10 10.50 -2.12
CA ASN A 83 -14.52 11.37 -1.02
C ASN A 83 -13.61 12.61 -0.96
N LYS A 84 -14.02 13.66 -1.69
CA LYS A 84 -13.27 14.92 -1.81
C LYS A 84 -13.16 15.70 -0.50
N GLU A 85 -14.18 15.60 0.36
CA GLU A 85 -14.20 16.27 1.66
C GLU A 85 -13.11 15.68 2.59
N LYS A 86 -13.12 14.36 2.77
CA LYS A 86 -12.11 13.65 3.58
C LYS A 86 -10.70 13.84 3.01
N LEU A 87 -10.54 13.86 1.69
CA LEU A 87 -9.27 14.16 1.02
C LEU A 87 -8.73 15.54 1.42
N LEU A 88 -9.56 16.58 1.32
CA LEU A 88 -9.15 17.95 1.65
C LEU A 88 -8.89 18.13 3.15
N GLU A 89 -9.74 17.56 4.01
CA GLU A 89 -9.56 17.60 5.46
C GLU A 89 -8.22 16.99 5.87
N HIS A 90 -7.96 15.75 5.45
CA HIS A 90 -6.73 15.04 5.78
C HIS A 90 -5.50 15.73 5.20
N TYR A 91 -5.58 16.20 3.95
CA TYR A 91 -4.50 16.95 3.32
C TYR A 91 -4.16 18.22 4.11
N ASN A 92 -5.16 19.05 4.42
CA ASN A 92 -4.95 20.31 5.12
C ASN A 92 -4.38 20.08 6.53
N HIS A 93 -4.88 19.07 7.23
CA HIS A 93 -4.36 18.68 8.53
C HIS A 93 -2.89 18.25 8.44
N LEU A 94 -2.58 17.27 7.59
CA LEU A 94 -1.24 16.71 7.43
C LEU A 94 -0.25 17.75 6.90
N PHE A 95 -0.67 18.64 6.01
CA PHE A 95 0.16 19.72 5.49
C PHE A 95 0.52 20.73 6.59
N LYS A 96 -0.47 21.14 7.41
CA LYS A 96 -0.29 22.11 8.49
C LYS A 96 0.61 21.58 9.60
N VAL A 97 0.39 20.34 10.05
CA VAL A 97 1.18 19.77 11.16
C VAL A 97 2.63 19.43 10.77
N ASN A 98 2.90 19.26 9.46
CA ASN A 98 4.26 19.01 8.95
C ASN A 98 4.97 20.26 8.45
N ASP A 99 4.38 21.45 8.64
CA ASP A 99 5.02 22.70 8.25
C ASP A 99 6.35 22.93 9.01
N LYS A 100 7.39 23.38 8.30
CA LYS A 100 8.71 23.64 8.90
C LYS A 100 8.65 24.62 10.07
N SER A 101 7.81 25.66 9.98
CA SER A 101 7.65 26.67 11.02
C SER A 101 6.99 26.12 12.28
N ALA A 102 6.24 25.01 12.17
CA ALA A 102 5.65 24.28 13.29
C ALA A 102 6.56 23.16 13.84
N GLY A 103 7.81 23.07 13.39
CA GLY A 103 8.74 21.99 13.76
C GLY A 103 8.56 20.70 12.95
N GLY A 104 7.79 20.75 11.86
CA GLY A 104 7.59 19.63 10.95
C GLY A 104 8.74 19.41 9.97
N SER A 105 8.67 18.31 9.23
CA SER A 105 9.68 17.94 8.23
C SER A 105 9.24 18.36 6.84
N PHE A 106 10.11 19.09 6.14
CA PHE A 106 9.95 19.41 4.72
C PHE A 106 9.69 18.18 3.86
N TYR A 107 10.38 17.08 4.18
CA TYR A 107 10.27 15.85 3.43
C TYR A 107 8.87 15.26 3.57
N LEU A 108 8.34 15.24 4.80
CA LEU A 108 6.99 14.75 5.07
C LEU A 108 5.94 15.66 4.44
N GLN A 109 6.08 16.97 4.56
CA GLN A 109 5.20 17.93 3.89
C GLN A 109 5.22 17.75 2.37
N SER A 110 6.41 17.57 1.77
CA SER A 110 6.55 17.30 0.33
C SER A 110 5.88 15.98 -0.07
N LYS A 111 5.96 14.93 0.76
CA LYS A 111 5.27 13.65 0.52
C LYS A 111 3.75 13.79 0.55
N VAL A 112 3.21 14.59 1.47
CA VAL A 112 1.77 14.90 1.55
C VAL A 112 1.30 15.65 0.29
N VAL A 113 2.09 16.60 -0.21
CA VAL A 113 1.80 17.31 -1.47
C VAL A 113 1.79 16.36 -2.66
N ARG A 114 2.83 15.53 -2.81
CA ARG A 114 2.92 14.53 -3.89
C ARG A 114 1.77 13.53 -3.86
N ALA A 115 1.34 13.11 -2.68
CA ALA A 115 0.20 12.21 -2.53
C ALA A 115 -1.09 12.85 -3.03
N LYS A 116 -1.31 14.14 -2.75
CA LYS A 116 -2.48 14.86 -3.26
C LYS A 116 -2.43 14.98 -4.78
N GLU A 117 -1.32 15.42 -5.34
CA GLU A 117 -1.11 15.54 -6.79
C GLU A 117 -1.45 14.22 -7.51
N ARG A 118 -0.95 13.09 -6.98
CA ARG A 118 -1.22 11.77 -7.56
C ARG A 118 -2.70 11.36 -7.51
N ILE A 119 -3.43 11.73 -6.46
CA ILE A 119 -4.88 11.46 -6.36
C ILE A 119 -5.66 12.37 -7.31
N ASP A 120 -5.29 13.65 -7.40
CA ASP A 120 -5.94 14.61 -8.30
C ASP A 120 -5.79 14.19 -9.77
N GLU A 121 -4.60 13.70 -10.17
CA GLU A 121 -4.37 13.08 -11.48
C GLU A 121 -5.31 11.90 -11.77
N GLU A 122 -5.49 11.00 -10.79
CA GLU A 122 -6.39 9.85 -10.94
C GLU A 122 -7.85 10.29 -11.10
N LEU A 123 -8.28 11.29 -10.32
CA LEU A 123 -9.63 11.84 -10.41
C LEU A 123 -9.89 12.49 -11.76
N ASN A 124 -8.93 13.24 -12.30
CA ASN A 124 -9.04 13.84 -13.63
C ASN A 124 -9.15 12.77 -14.73
N GLN A 125 -8.29 11.75 -14.71
CA GLN A 125 -8.35 10.64 -15.66
C GLN A 125 -9.69 9.88 -15.59
N LEU A 126 -10.29 9.76 -14.41
CA LEU A 126 -11.62 9.16 -14.25
C LEU A 126 -12.72 10.04 -14.85
N GLN A 127 -12.62 11.36 -14.74
CA GLN A 127 -13.60 12.29 -15.34
C GLN A 127 -13.54 12.26 -16.87
N GLU A 128 -12.34 12.27 -17.45
CA GLU A 128 -12.15 12.18 -18.91
C GLU A 128 -12.73 10.88 -19.49
N LYS A 129 -12.46 9.74 -18.83
CA LYS A 129 -13.01 8.43 -19.22
C LYS A 129 -14.53 8.35 -19.13
N VAL A 130 -15.17 9.14 -18.25
CA VAL A 130 -16.64 9.21 -18.17
C VAL A 130 -17.20 10.03 -19.34
N GLY A 131 -16.57 11.16 -19.65
CA GLY A 131 -16.97 12.00 -20.80
C GLY A 131 -16.88 11.27 -22.14
N GLU A 132 -15.81 10.51 -22.38
CA GLU A 132 -15.64 9.73 -23.61
C GLU A 132 -16.69 8.63 -23.80
N LYS A 133 -17.17 8.04 -22.69
CA LYS A 133 -18.20 6.98 -22.73
C LYS A 133 -19.59 7.54 -23.06
N GLU A 134 -19.91 8.75 -22.60
CA GLU A 134 -21.19 9.39 -22.90
C GLU A 134 -21.26 9.87 -24.36
N VAL A 135 -20.14 10.33 -24.92
CA VAL A 135 -20.06 10.74 -26.34
C VAL A 135 -20.22 9.54 -27.27
N LYS A 136 -19.58 8.39 -26.96
CA LYS A 136 -19.72 7.17 -27.77
C LYS A 136 -21.13 6.56 -27.72
N LYS A 137 -21.83 6.69 -26.59
CA LYS A 137 -23.19 6.16 -26.44
C LYS A 137 -24.23 6.96 -27.25
N LYS A 138 -24.03 8.27 -27.40
CA LYS A 138 -24.91 9.11 -28.25
C LYS A 138 -24.70 8.89 -29.76
N GLN A 139 -23.55 8.36 -30.17
CA GLN A 139 -23.25 8.07 -31.58
C GLN A 139 -23.64 6.65 -32.01
N SER A 140 -24.01 5.77 -31.08
CA SER A 140 -24.47 4.40 -31.38
C SER A 140 -25.99 4.27 -31.43
N ASP A 141 -26.71 5.28 -30.98
CA ASP A 141 -28.18 5.31 -30.92
C ASP A 141 -28.80 6.16 -32.06
N GLU A 142 -28.00 6.53 -33.08
CA GLU A 142 -28.42 7.25 -34.29
C GLU A 142 -27.99 6.51 -35.57
#